data_AF-A0A962IJP0-F1
#
_entry.id   AF-A0A962IJP0-F1
#
_cell.length_a   1.000
_cell.length_b   1.000
_cell.length_c   1.000
_cell.angle_alpha   90.00
_cell.angle_beta   90.00
_cell.angle_gamma   90.00
#
_symmetry.space_group_name_H-M   'P 1'
#
loop_
_entity.id
_entity.type
_entity.pdbx_description
1 polymer ?
#
loop_
_entity_poly.entity_id
_entity_poly.type
_entity_poly.pdbx_seq_one_letter_code
_entity_poly.pdbx_strand_id
1 'polypeptide(L)'
;MMSSVTSRRGRHPLSAALSVLLLPAAAWAAPAAPSDDPALLDVIKVDAQRQPGKDIVSPTEAPASLVDAAALAARAPGAALIDNGAISGQVQYRGVFGPRVNVRIDGQGFESGGPNLMDPPLHYAPMGLIERLEIDRGIAPVSAGPGLGGGV
;
A
#
# COMPACT_ATOMS: atom_id res chain seq x y z
N MET A 1 -28.99 98.74 22.94
CA MET A 1 -27.64 98.12 22.78
C MET A 1 -27.85 96.62 22.90
N MET A 2 -27.83 95.88 21.77
CA MET A 2 -26.75 94.94 21.40
C MET A 2 -26.52 93.90 22.49
N SER A 3 -26.53 92.59 22.28
CA SER A 3 -26.31 91.75 21.10
C SER A 3 -26.63 90.31 21.57
N SER A 4 -27.28 89.45 20.76
CA SER A 4 -26.65 88.35 20.02
C SER A 4 -26.21 87.15 20.91
N VAL A 5 -26.15 85.86 20.53
CA VAL A 5 -26.48 85.04 19.36
C VAL A 5 -26.04 83.58 19.74
N THR A 6 -26.55 82.56 19.03
CA THR A 6 -25.95 81.21 18.80
C THR A 6 -26.05 80.15 19.93
N SER A 7 -26.78 79.02 19.77
CA SER A 7 -26.61 77.83 18.90
C SER A 7 -25.46 76.89 19.30
N ARG A 8 -25.73 75.60 19.60
CA ARG A 8 -25.53 74.42 18.69
C ARG A 8 -25.47 73.07 19.44
N ARG A 9 -26.36 72.15 19.03
CA ARG A 9 -26.27 70.67 18.85
C ARG A 9 -25.63 69.72 19.88
N GLY A 10 -26.35 68.61 20.09
CA GLY A 10 -25.84 67.23 20.20
C GLY A 10 -26.68 66.40 21.19
N ARG A 11 -26.96 65.10 21.07
CA ARG A 11 -26.69 63.97 20.16
C ARG A 11 -27.72 62.86 20.57
N HIS A 12 -28.19 62.04 19.63
CA HIS A 12 -29.07 60.87 19.88
C HIS A 12 -28.34 59.71 20.60
N PRO A 13 -29.03 58.70 21.18
CA PRO A 13 -29.17 57.46 20.39
C PRO A 13 -30.35 56.48 20.69
N LEU A 14 -30.69 55.73 19.63
CA LEU A 14 -30.91 54.26 19.55
C LEU A 14 -32.05 53.59 20.36
N SER A 15 -32.98 52.98 19.62
CA SER A 15 -33.50 51.63 19.92
C SER A 15 -33.88 50.93 18.61
N ALA A 16 -33.17 49.84 18.31
CA ALA A 16 -33.32 49.01 17.14
C ALA A 16 -34.31 47.88 17.43
N ALA A 17 -35.31 47.68 16.57
CA ALA A 17 -36.25 46.57 16.65
C ALA A 17 -35.80 45.42 15.74
N LEU A 18 -35.77 44.22 16.32
CA LEU A 18 -35.29 42.95 15.79
C LEU A 18 -36.41 42.25 15.00
N SER A 19 -36.22 41.96 13.72
CA SER A 19 -37.16 41.19 12.89
C SER A 19 -36.59 39.80 12.59
N VAL A 20 -37.25 38.74 13.08
CA VAL A 20 -36.90 37.34 12.86
C VAL A 20 -37.53 36.84 11.57
N LEU A 21 -36.71 36.38 10.62
CA LEU A 21 -37.14 35.73 9.37
C LEU A 21 -37.14 34.20 9.57
N LEU A 22 -38.30 33.55 9.39
CA LEU A 22 -38.42 32.08 9.32
C LEU A 22 -37.93 31.56 7.96
N LEU A 23 -36.93 30.68 7.95
CA LEU A 23 -36.58 29.83 6.81
C LEU A 23 -37.14 28.41 7.00
N PRO A 24 -37.67 27.74 5.95
CA PRO A 24 -38.12 26.37 6.05
C PRO A 24 -36.92 25.43 5.95
N ALA A 25 -36.73 24.56 6.96
CA ALA A 25 -35.76 23.49 6.90
C ALA A 25 -36.24 22.40 5.94
N ALA A 26 -35.61 22.28 4.78
CA ALA A 26 -35.78 21.10 3.92
C ALA A 26 -35.20 19.89 4.68
N ALA A 27 -36.07 19.00 5.14
CA ALA A 27 -35.68 17.75 5.79
C ALA A 27 -35.00 16.85 4.74
N TRP A 28 -33.68 16.74 4.81
CA TRP A 28 -32.93 15.78 4.03
C TRP A 28 -33.18 14.39 4.63
N ALA A 29 -33.89 13.53 3.90
CA ALA A 29 -34.10 12.15 4.33
C ALA A 29 -32.76 11.42 4.31
N ALA A 30 -32.26 11.06 5.49
CA ALA A 30 -31.06 10.23 5.60
C ALA A 30 -31.35 8.85 4.98
N PRO A 31 -30.38 8.23 4.29
CA PRO A 31 -30.53 6.86 3.83
C PRO A 31 -30.81 5.96 5.03
N ALA A 32 -31.81 5.08 4.89
CA ALA A 32 -32.13 4.10 5.92
C ALA A 32 -30.90 3.22 6.17
N ALA A 33 -30.50 3.09 7.43
CA ALA A 33 -29.44 2.17 7.82
C ALA A 33 -29.87 0.73 7.47
N PRO A 34 -28.95 -0.12 7.00
CA PRO A 34 -29.23 -1.54 6.82
C PRO A 34 -29.73 -2.15 8.14
N SER A 35 -30.74 -3.00 8.05
CA SER A 35 -31.34 -3.67 9.20
C SER A 35 -30.46 -4.85 9.64
N ASP A 36 -29.93 -4.79 10.86
CA ASP A 36 -29.18 -5.89 11.50
C ASP A 36 -30.09 -7.01 12.05
N ASP A 37 -31.29 -7.19 11.49
CA ASP A 37 -32.19 -8.26 11.91
C ASP A 37 -31.62 -9.62 11.43
N PRO A 38 -31.21 -10.52 12.35
CA PRO A 38 -30.64 -11.80 11.97
C PRO A 38 -31.60 -12.68 11.15
N ALA A 39 -32.91 -12.42 11.18
CA ALA A 39 -33.89 -13.12 10.35
C ALA A 39 -33.85 -12.71 8.87
N LEU A 40 -33.25 -11.56 8.55
CA LEU A 40 -33.13 -11.01 7.20
C LEU A 40 -31.72 -11.22 6.60
N LEU A 41 -30.80 -11.83 7.34
CA LEU A 41 -29.42 -12.08 6.93
C LEU A 41 -29.22 -13.55 6.57
N ASP A 42 -28.70 -13.79 5.36
CA ASP A 42 -28.19 -15.11 4.98
C ASP A 42 -26.81 -15.31 5.63
N VAL A 43 -26.71 -16.25 6.58
CA VAL A 43 -25.48 -16.47 7.36
C VAL A 43 -24.59 -17.48 6.65
N ILE A 44 -23.57 -16.96 5.96
CA ILE A 44 -22.53 -17.80 5.34
C ILE A 44 -21.54 -18.23 6.42
N LYS A 45 -21.53 -19.53 6.73
CA LYS A 45 -20.52 -20.13 7.63
C LYS A 45 -19.22 -20.39 6.87
N VAL A 46 -18.15 -19.71 7.26
CA VAL A 46 -16.80 -19.91 6.70
C VAL A 46 -16.04 -20.90 7.59
N ASP A 47 -15.92 -22.16 7.15
CA ASP A 47 -15.24 -23.22 7.91
C ASP A 47 -13.70 -23.20 7.77
N ALA A 48 -13.14 -22.39 6.87
CA ALA A 48 -11.70 -22.36 6.61
C ALA A 48 -11.18 -20.95 6.31
N GLN A 49 -9.94 -20.68 6.73
CA GLN A 49 -9.21 -19.45 6.39
C GLN A 49 -8.42 -19.63 5.10
N ARG A 50 -8.45 -18.62 4.24
CA ARG A 50 -7.63 -18.59 3.03
C ARG A 50 -6.16 -18.53 3.42
N GLN A 51 -5.37 -19.53 3.01
CA GLN A 51 -3.92 -19.44 3.14
C GLN A 51 -3.40 -18.38 2.18
N PRO A 52 -2.56 -17.44 2.65
CA PRO A 52 -1.92 -16.49 1.77
C PRO A 52 -1.03 -17.27 0.79
N GLY A 53 -1.19 -17.00 -0.51
CA GLY A 53 -0.31 -17.52 -1.54
C GLY A 53 1.05 -16.82 -1.58
N LYS A 54 1.47 -16.23 -0.46
CA LYS A 54 2.71 -15.45 -0.32
C LYS A 54 3.51 -15.98 0.86
N ASP A 55 4.80 -16.23 0.61
CA ASP A 55 5.79 -16.45 1.64
C ASP A 55 6.50 -15.13 1.92
N ILE A 56 6.74 -14.85 3.20
CA ILE A 56 7.47 -13.67 3.65
C ILE A 56 8.75 -14.16 4.31
N VAL A 57 9.88 -13.68 3.82
CA VAL A 57 11.20 -13.98 4.40
C VAL A 57 11.82 -12.67 4.88
N SER A 58 12.13 -12.60 6.17
CA SER A 58 12.76 -11.42 6.78
C SER A 58 14.26 -11.65 6.99
N PRO A 59 15.14 -10.68 6.64
CA PRO A 59 16.58 -10.77 6.89
C PRO A 59 16.94 -10.90 8.37
N THR A 60 16.15 -10.27 9.25
CA THR A 60 16.38 -10.24 10.71
C THR A 60 16.34 -11.61 11.39
N GLU A 61 15.71 -12.60 10.76
CA GLU A 61 15.56 -13.95 11.32
C GLU A 61 16.84 -14.81 11.15
N ALA A 62 17.92 -14.29 10.57
CA ALA A 62 19.19 -15.02 10.47
C ALA A 62 20.44 -14.11 10.41
N PRO A 63 21.62 -14.60 10.83
CA PRO A 63 22.80 -13.76 11.01
C PRO A 63 23.45 -13.32 9.70
N ALA A 64 23.67 -12.01 9.59
CA ALA A 64 24.87 -11.26 9.19
C ALA A 64 25.76 -11.63 7.98
N SER A 65 25.53 -12.71 7.22
CA SER A 65 26.50 -13.15 6.18
C SER A 65 25.91 -13.37 4.78
N LEU A 66 24.67 -12.98 4.53
CA LEU A 66 24.19 -12.92 3.14
C LEU A 66 24.63 -11.58 2.56
N VAL A 67 25.56 -11.63 1.61
CA VAL A 67 25.93 -10.45 0.80
C VAL A 67 24.89 -10.24 -0.30
N ASP A 68 24.34 -11.34 -0.81
CA ASP A 68 23.35 -11.38 -1.90
C ASP A 68 21.92 -11.65 -1.41
N ALA A 69 21.00 -10.86 -1.93
CA ALA A 69 19.56 -10.96 -1.72
C ALA A 69 18.94 -12.25 -2.24
N ALA A 70 19.46 -12.80 -3.35
CA ALA A 70 18.94 -14.04 -3.89
C ALA A 70 19.11 -15.23 -2.92
N ALA A 71 20.15 -15.18 -2.06
CA ALA A 71 20.37 -16.20 -1.04
C ALA A 71 19.31 -16.16 0.08
N LEU A 72 18.67 -15.02 0.31
CA LEU A 72 17.53 -14.92 1.21
C LEU A 72 16.31 -15.64 0.64
N ALA A 73 16.07 -15.50 -0.68
CA ALA A 73 14.97 -16.15 -1.37
C ALA A 73 15.01 -17.67 -1.22
N ALA A 74 16.20 -18.26 -1.30
CA ALA A 74 16.43 -19.71 -1.18
C ALA A 74 16.00 -20.33 0.16
N ARG A 75 15.67 -19.51 1.17
CA ARG A 75 15.13 -20.01 2.44
C ARG A 75 13.64 -20.32 2.37
N ALA A 76 12.92 -19.75 1.40
CA ALA A 76 11.52 -20.05 1.22
C ALA A 76 11.32 -21.47 0.64
N PRO A 77 10.24 -22.17 1.00
CA PRO A 77 9.95 -23.48 0.46
C PRO A 77 9.82 -23.47 -1.07
N GLY A 78 10.61 -24.32 -1.73
CA GLY A 78 10.59 -24.45 -3.20
C GLY A 78 11.37 -23.35 -3.94
N ALA A 79 11.98 -22.42 -3.23
CA ALA A 79 12.96 -21.50 -3.77
C ALA A 79 14.39 -22.08 -3.67
N ALA A 80 15.27 -21.65 -4.56
CA ALA A 80 16.68 -22.01 -4.58
C ALA A 80 17.52 -20.84 -5.12
N LEU A 81 18.82 -20.87 -4.80
CA LEU A 81 19.81 -19.92 -5.30
C LEU A 81 20.59 -20.55 -6.45
N ILE A 82 20.69 -19.84 -7.57
CA ILE A 82 21.68 -20.13 -8.63
C ILE A 82 22.80 -19.13 -8.46
N ASP A 83 23.95 -19.59 -8.00
CA ASP A 83 25.11 -18.75 -7.69
C ASP A 83 25.97 -18.51 -8.95
N ASN A 84 26.14 -17.24 -9.34
CA ASN A 84 27.06 -16.83 -10.42
C ASN A 84 28.23 -16.00 -9.87
N GLY A 85 28.43 -15.99 -8.55
CA GLY A 85 29.37 -15.15 -7.83
C GLY A 85 28.75 -14.53 -6.57
N ALA A 86 29.59 -13.86 -5.78
CA ALA A 86 29.25 -13.43 -4.42
C ALA A 86 28.04 -12.47 -4.31
N ILE A 87 27.67 -11.77 -5.39
CA ILE A 87 26.57 -10.78 -5.43
C ILE A 87 25.70 -10.90 -6.69
N SER A 88 25.83 -12.00 -7.44
CA SER A 88 25.22 -12.19 -8.76
C SER A 88 24.33 -13.45 -8.79
N GLY A 89 23.77 -13.82 -7.64
CA GLY A 89 22.85 -14.93 -7.53
C GLY A 89 21.52 -14.64 -8.20
N GLN A 90 20.98 -15.66 -8.86
CA GLN A 90 19.64 -15.66 -9.43
C GLN A 90 18.71 -16.46 -8.54
N VAL A 91 17.45 -16.01 -8.44
CA VAL A 91 16.40 -16.77 -7.76
C VAL A 91 15.84 -17.82 -8.70
N GLN A 92 15.77 -19.05 -8.22
CA GLN A 92 15.01 -20.12 -8.82
C GLN A 92 13.81 -20.42 -7.95
N TYR A 93 12.63 -20.55 -8.54
CA TYR A 93 11.43 -20.99 -7.83
C TYR A 93 10.80 -22.16 -8.57
N ARG A 94 10.64 -23.29 -7.88
CA ARG A 94 10.10 -24.56 -8.41
C ARG A 94 10.73 -24.99 -9.74
N GLY A 95 12.05 -24.83 -9.85
CA GLY A 95 12.82 -25.18 -11.06
C GLY A 95 12.78 -24.13 -12.19
N VAL A 96 12.02 -23.06 -12.03
CA VAL A 96 11.96 -21.93 -12.99
C VAL A 96 12.93 -20.83 -12.55
N PHE A 97 13.67 -20.25 -13.50
CA PHE A 97 14.69 -19.24 -13.24
C PHE A 97 14.80 -18.22 -14.38
N GLY A 98 15.57 -17.16 -14.16
CA GLY A 98 15.79 -16.07 -15.12
C GLY A 98 14.53 -15.22 -15.32
N PRO A 99 14.29 -14.67 -16.53
CA PRO A 99 13.15 -13.77 -16.82
C PRO A 99 11.75 -14.41 -16.65
N ARG A 100 11.69 -15.71 -16.36
CA ARG A 100 10.45 -16.44 -16.10
C ARG A 100 9.96 -16.29 -14.66
N VAL A 101 10.84 -15.87 -13.75
CA VAL A 101 10.52 -15.46 -12.39
C VAL A 101 10.46 -13.94 -12.38
N ASN A 102 9.29 -13.38 -12.07
CA ASN A 102 9.13 -11.94 -12.02
C ASN A 102 9.81 -11.42 -10.75
N VAL A 103 10.82 -10.55 -10.87
CA VAL A 103 11.52 -9.98 -9.72
C VAL A 103 11.21 -8.49 -9.63
N ARG A 104 10.77 -8.04 -8.46
CA ARG A 104 10.39 -6.66 -8.21
C ARG A 104 11.09 -6.10 -6.98
N ILE A 105 11.60 -4.89 -7.11
CA ILE A 105 12.17 -4.12 -5.99
C ILE A 105 11.25 -2.93 -5.78
N ASP A 106 10.69 -2.78 -4.59
CA ASP A 106 9.74 -1.72 -4.23
C ASP A 106 8.56 -1.56 -5.22
N GLY A 107 8.11 -2.67 -5.80
CA GLY A 107 7.02 -2.69 -6.78
C GLY A 107 7.41 -2.21 -8.18
N GLN A 108 8.70 -2.07 -8.48
CA GLN A 108 9.21 -1.85 -9.83
C GLN A 108 9.80 -3.15 -10.38
N GLY A 109 9.51 -3.48 -11.64
CA GLY A 109 10.12 -4.62 -12.31
C GLY A 109 11.55 -4.29 -12.73
N PHE A 110 12.47 -5.22 -12.50
CA PHE A 110 13.87 -5.09 -12.88
C PHE A 110 14.25 -6.21 -13.84
N GLU A 111 15.00 -5.84 -14.88
CA GLU A 111 15.60 -6.79 -15.82
C GLU A 111 17.09 -6.94 -15.54
N SER A 112 17.71 -7.95 -16.14
CA SER A 112 19.16 -8.10 -16.03
C SER A 112 19.90 -7.01 -16.80
N GLY A 113 21.06 -6.59 -16.29
CA GLY A 113 21.95 -5.64 -16.96
C GLY A 113 22.53 -6.13 -18.29
N GLY A 114 22.52 -7.45 -18.55
CA GLY A 114 23.03 -8.02 -19.80
C GLY A 114 22.37 -9.35 -20.18
N PRO A 115 22.60 -9.83 -21.41
CA PRO A 115 21.92 -11.01 -21.94
C PRO A 115 22.29 -12.32 -21.23
N ASN A 116 23.40 -12.33 -20.48
CA ASN A 116 23.93 -13.53 -19.82
C ASN A 116 23.57 -13.65 -18.33
N LEU A 117 22.72 -12.77 -17.78
CA LEU A 117 22.30 -12.82 -16.36
C LEU A 117 23.46 -12.76 -15.34
N MET A 118 24.55 -12.08 -15.69
CA MET A 118 25.64 -11.80 -14.75
C MET A 118 25.29 -10.71 -13.74
N ASP A 119 24.37 -9.81 -14.12
CA ASP A 119 23.81 -8.78 -13.26
C ASP A 119 22.30 -9.05 -13.13
N PRO A 120 21.89 -10.06 -12.34
CA PRO A 120 20.47 -10.38 -12.18
C PRO A 120 19.72 -9.27 -11.45
N PRO A 121 18.38 -9.20 -11.53
CA PRO A 121 17.60 -8.11 -10.93
C PRO A 121 17.91 -7.81 -9.45
N LEU A 122 18.13 -8.84 -8.63
CA LEU A 122 18.49 -8.68 -7.22
C LEU A 122 19.90 -8.14 -6.97
N HIS A 123 20.76 -8.09 -7.99
CA HIS A 123 22.07 -7.42 -7.91
C HIS A 123 21.92 -5.93 -7.54
N TYR A 124 20.80 -5.30 -7.93
CA TYR A 124 20.50 -3.90 -7.63
C TYR A 124 19.88 -3.68 -6.23
N ALA A 125 19.59 -4.74 -5.50
CA ALA A 125 19.04 -4.71 -4.14
C ALA A 125 19.97 -5.46 -3.18
N PRO A 126 21.08 -4.86 -2.73
CA PRO A 126 21.99 -5.51 -1.79
C PRO A 126 21.30 -5.80 -0.45
N MET A 127 21.72 -6.87 0.23
CA MET A 127 21.09 -7.34 1.47
C MET A 127 20.93 -6.29 2.58
N GLY A 128 21.86 -5.32 2.66
CA GLY A 128 21.78 -4.25 3.66
C GLY A 128 20.63 -3.26 3.47
N LEU A 129 19.98 -3.26 2.30
CA LEU A 129 18.85 -2.38 1.98
C LEU A 129 17.50 -3.11 1.98
N ILE A 130 17.49 -4.42 2.20
CA ILE A 130 16.27 -5.22 2.18
C ILE A 130 15.66 -5.26 3.58
N GLU A 131 14.39 -4.88 3.70
CA GLU A 131 13.59 -5.08 4.92
C GLU A 131 12.91 -6.46 4.92
N ARG A 132 12.42 -6.88 3.76
CA ARG A 132 11.60 -8.08 3.59
C ARG A 132 11.62 -8.55 2.15
N LEU A 133 11.50 -9.86 1.97
CA LEU A 133 11.29 -10.50 0.67
C LEU A 133 9.92 -11.16 0.65
N GLU A 134 9.15 -10.93 -0.40
CA GLU A 134 7.84 -11.55 -0.60
C GLU A 134 7.89 -12.49 -1.80
N ILE A 135 7.48 -13.74 -1.62
CA ILE A 135 7.51 -14.73 -2.68
C ILE A 135 6.09 -15.20 -2.95
N ASP A 136 5.58 -14.90 -4.15
CA ASP A 136 4.30 -15.41 -4.63
C ASP A 136 4.43 -16.89 -4.96
N ARG A 137 3.70 -17.73 -4.22
CA ARG A 137 3.66 -19.18 -4.43
C ARG A 137 2.86 -19.49 -5.69
N GLY A 138 3.52 -20.08 -6.69
CA GLY A 138 2.88 -20.50 -7.94
C GLY A 138 2.89 -19.39 -8.97
N ILE A 139 1.81 -19.23 -9.75
CA ILE A 139 1.76 -18.17 -10.76
C ILE A 139 1.50 -16.83 -10.05
N ALA A 140 2.42 -15.88 -10.24
CA ALA A 140 2.28 -14.53 -9.71
C ALA A 140 0.97 -13.87 -10.20
N PRO A 141 0.33 -13.01 -9.40
CA PRO A 141 -0.88 -12.33 -9.82
C PRO A 141 -0.61 -11.45 -11.04
N VAL A 142 -1.57 -11.37 -11.97
CA VAL A 142 -1.45 -10.57 -13.20
C VAL A 142 -1.17 -9.08 -12.93
N SER A 143 -1.59 -8.58 -11.77
CA SER A 143 -1.30 -7.21 -11.32
C SER A 143 0.18 -6.96 -10.99
N ALA A 144 0.95 -8.01 -10.69
CA ALA A 144 2.39 -7.91 -10.45
C ALA A 144 3.22 -7.84 -11.74
N GLY A 145 2.62 -8.14 -12.89
CA GLY A 145 3.29 -8.16 -14.20
C GLY A 145 3.46 -9.58 -14.77
N PRO A 146 4.14 -9.70 -15.92
CA PRO A 146 4.33 -10.98 -16.58
C PRO A 146 5.29 -11.87 -15.78
N GLY A 147 4.93 -13.16 -15.64
CA GLY A 147 5.75 -14.17 -14.97
C GLY A 147 5.13 -15.55 -15.13
N LEU A 148 5.96 -16.59 -15.21
CA LEU A 148 5.52 -17.97 -15.45
C LEU A 148 5.67 -18.86 -14.22
N GLY A 149 6.75 -18.68 -13.46
CA GLY A 149 7.15 -19.61 -12.41
C GLY A 149 6.85 -19.15 -10.98
N GLY A 150 6.64 -17.85 -10.77
CA GLY A 150 6.66 -17.23 -9.45
C GLY A 150 6.89 -15.72 -9.55
N GLY A 151 6.67 -15.04 -8.43
CA GLY A 151 7.03 -13.64 -8.23
C GLY A 151 7.87 -13.51 -6.97
N VAL A 152 8.89 -12.66 -7.01
CA VAL A 152 9.81 -12.35 -5.90
C VAL A 152 9.96 -10.83 -5.78
#